data_AF-A0A1I8M1U7-F1
#
_entry.id   AF-A0A1I8M1U7-F1
#
_cell.length_a   1.000
_cell.length_b   1.000
_cell.length_c   1.000
_cell.angle_alpha   90.00
_cell.angle_beta   90.00
_cell.angle_gamma   90.00
#
_symmetry.space_group_name_H-M   'P 1'
#
loop_
_entity.id
_entity.type
_entity.pdbx_description
1 polymer ?
#
loop_
_entity_poly.entity_id
_entity_poly.type
_entity_poly.pdbx_seq_one_letter_code
_entity_poly.pdbx_strand_id
1 'polypeptide(L)'
;MSQGQKDTIIHLVAGGTAGTVGAVVTCPLEVVKTRLQSSTAFLTPPRIEHNSTTNASSELLRPEQRRKLSTTILRNRSQPQIMAISHCGISSTSTKSMSIIQCLRHIVQNEGPRALFKGLGPNLVGVAPSRAIYFCTYSETKNFLNKLGLVQPDSPQVHIMSAASAGFVSSTLTNPIWFVKTRLQLDYNSKVKMTVRQCIERVYASGGIAAFYKGITASYFGICETMIHFVIYEFIKSKLIERQNERTPDTTKSSRDFLEFMMAGAVSKTVASCIAYPHEVARTRLREEGNKYNTFWQTLHTVWKEEGRPGLYRGLATQLVRQIPNTAILMATYEAVVYVLTRRFNSKSNEFYDF
;
A
#
# COMPACT_ATOMS: atom_id res chain seq x y z
N MET A 1 24.37 19.88 26.90
CA MET A 1 23.09 19.54 26.23
C MET A 1 22.01 19.48 27.31
N SER A 2 20.94 20.26 27.18
CA SER A 2 19.84 20.31 28.17
C SER A 2 19.12 18.96 28.26
N GLN A 3 18.48 18.66 29.39
CA GLN A 3 17.74 17.41 29.57
C GLN A 3 16.64 17.24 28.50
N GLY A 4 15.84 18.29 28.25
CA GLY A 4 14.83 18.24 27.18
C GLY A 4 15.40 18.07 25.76
N GLN A 5 16.67 18.47 25.51
CA GLN A 5 17.35 18.17 24.24
C GLN A 5 17.75 16.68 24.17
N LYS A 6 18.22 16.08 25.26
CA LYS A 6 18.47 14.63 25.33
C LYS A 6 17.18 13.86 25.06
N ASP A 7 16.10 14.19 25.77
CA ASP A 7 14.82 13.48 25.66
C ASP A 7 14.25 13.59 24.23
N THR A 8 14.31 14.78 23.61
CA THR A 8 13.93 14.99 22.21
C THR A 8 14.73 14.10 21.25
N ILE A 9 16.06 14.01 21.44
CA ILE A 9 16.93 13.16 20.61
C ILE A 9 16.63 11.67 20.85
N ILE A 10 16.41 11.25 22.09
CA ILE A 10 16.06 9.86 22.45
C ILE A 10 14.79 9.43 21.72
N HIS A 11 13.72 10.23 21.82
CA HIS A 11 12.44 9.92 21.18
C HIS A 11 12.50 9.99 19.64
N LEU A 12 13.28 10.94 19.09
CA LEU A 12 13.51 11.03 17.64
C LEU A 12 14.25 9.80 17.10
N VAL A 13 15.34 9.38 17.75
CA VAL A 13 16.11 8.19 17.36
C VAL A 13 15.27 6.93 17.54
N ALA A 14 14.57 6.77 18.66
CA ALA A 14 13.68 5.65 18.89
C ALA A 14 12.57 5.55 17.83
N GLY A 15 11.91 6.66 17.50
CA GLY A 15 10.88 6.70 16.45
C GLY A 15 11.43 6.38 15.05
N GLY A 16 12.60 6.93 14.69
CA GLY A 16 13.27 6.68 13.42
C GLY A 16 13.74 5.22 13.26
N THR A 17 14.37 4.66 14.29
CA THR A 17 14.81 3.26 14.32
C THR A 17 13.62 2.31 14.28
N ALA A 18 12.59 2.54 15.10
CA ALA A 18 11.40 1.71 15.14
C ALA A 18 10.64 1.72 13.79
N GLY A 19 10.50 2.89 13.17
CA GLY A 19 9.89 3.02 11.84
C GLY A 19 10.70 2.28 10.76
N THR A 20 12.03 2.31 10.85
CA THR A 20 12.93 1.60 9.93
C THR A 20 12.81 0.08 10.09
N VAL A 21 12.88 -0.43 11.32
CA VAL A 21 12.75 -1.87 11.62
C VAL A 21 11.36 -2.38 11.22
N GLY A 22 10.29 -1.66 11.57
CA GLY A 22 8.93 -1.99 11.15
C GLY A 22 8.76 -2.04 9.63
N ALA A 23 9.35 -1.08 8.91
CA ALA A 23 9.33 -1.05 7.45
C ALA A 23 10.10 -2.23 6.81
N VAL A 24 11.23 -2.65 7.39
CA VAL A 24 12.01 -3.80 6.90
C VAL A 24 11.24 -5.11 7.14
N VAL A 25 10.80 -5.37 8.38
CA VAL A 25 10.17 -6.65 8.75
C VAL A 25 8.80 -6.82 8.10
N THR A 26 8.04 -5.74 7.90
CA THR A 26 6.72 -5.83 7.23
C THR A 26 6.78 -5.72 5.71
N CYS A 27 7.97 -5.46 5.12
CA CYS A 27 8.15 -5.32 3.67
C CYS A 27 7.60 -6.51 2.86
N PRO A 28 7.82 -7.79 3.25
CA PRO A 28 7.25 -8.93 2.52
C PRO A 28 5.71 -8.88 2.42
N LEU A 29 5.03 -8.46 3.48
CA LEU A 29 3.57 -8.30 3.50
C LEU A 29 3.11 -7.08 2.68
N GLU A 30 3.90 -6.01 2.63
CA GLU A 30 3.63 -4.89 1.71
C GLU A 30 3.73 -5.34 0.24
N VAL A 31 4.79 -6.06 -0.14
CA VAL A 31 4.96 -6.57 -1.51
C VAL A 31 3.81 -7.52 -1.90
N VAL A 32 3.44 -8.45 -1.01
CA VAL A 32 2.29 -9.34 -1.24
C VAL A 32 0.98 -8.55 -1.35
N LYS A 33 0.74 -7.53 -0.51
CA LYS A 33 -0.44 -6.66 -0.61
C LYS A 33 -0.49 -5.96 -1.96
N THR A 34 0.57 -5.25 -2.35
CA THR A 34 0.62 -4.47 -3.59
C THR A 34 0.45 -5.36 -4.82
N ARG A 35 1.01 -6.58 -4.79
CA ARG A 35 0.82 -7.56 -5.88
C ARG A 35 -0.56 -8.18 -5.90
N LEU A 36 -1.19 -8.46 -4.77
CA LEU A 36 -2.58 -8.92 -4.75
C LEU A 36 -3.55 -7.81 -5.19
N GLN A 37 -3.22 -6.54 -4.95
CA GLN A 37 -3.96 -5.39 -5.47
C GLN A 37 -3.78 -5.19 -7.00
N SER A 38 -2.88 -5.92 -7.66
CA SER A 38 -2.59 -5.73 -9.09
C SER A 38 -3.56 -6.46 -10.03
N SER A 39 -3.58 -6.06 -11.30
CA SER A 39 -4.35 -6.71 -12.37
C SER A 39 -3.77 -8.06 -12.77
N THR A 40 -2.45 -8.22 -12.70
CA THR A 40 -1.74 -9.44 -13.10
C THR A 40 -1.93 -10.60 -12.12
N ALA A 41 -2.37 -10.37 -10.88
CA ALA A 41 -2.57 -11.43 -9.90
C ALA A 41 -3.71 -12.42 -10.23
N PHE A 42 -4.43 -12.26 -11.35
CA PHE A 42 -5.35 -13.27 -11.88
C PHE A 42 -4.75 -14.15 -13.00
N LEU A 43 -3.62 -13.76 -13.62
CA LEU A 43 -3.19 -14.29 -14.92
C LEU A 43 -2.09 -15.35 -14.88
N THR A 44 -1.71 -15.83 -13.69
CA THR A 44 -0.79 -16.96 -13.53
C THR A 44 -1.24 -17.87 -12.38
N PRO A 45 -2.09 -18.89 -12.63
CA PRO A 45 -1.95 -20.13 -11.87
C PRO A 45 -0.52 -20.65 -12.05
N PRO A 46 0.07 -21.34 -11.05
CA PRO A 46 1.38 -21.95 -11.22
C PRO A 46 1.29 -22.95 -12.39
N ARG A 47 2.14 -22.75 -13.40
CA ARG A 47 2.32 -23.70 -14.49
C ARG A 47 3.06 -24.91 -13.91
N ILE A 48 2.31 -25.84 -13.34
CA ILE A 48 2.83 -27.16 -13.01
C ILE A 48 3.21 -27.79 -14.34
N GLU A 49 4.52 -27.93 -14.58
CA GLU A 49 5.01 -28.77 -15.67
C GLU A 49 4.64 -30.20 -15.33
N HIS A 50 3.51 -30.65 -15.87
CA HIS A 50 3.23 -32.06 -15.94
C HIS A 50 4.22 -32.65 -16.92
N ASN A 51 5.24 -33.36 -16.40
CA ASN A 51 6.12 -34.22 -17.19
C ASN A 51 5.32 -35.42 -17.71
N SER A 52 4.42 -35.15 -18.66
CA SER A 52 3.73 -36.15 -19.45
C SER A 52 4.69 -36.59 -20.55
N THR A 53 5.54 -37.57 -20.25
CA THR A 53 6.30 -38.32 -21.26
C THR A 53 5.33 -39.12 -22.12
N THR A 54 4.79 -38.47 -23.15
CA THR A 54 4.07 -39.14 -24.24
C THR A 54 4.91 -39.08 -25.50
N ASN A 55 5.62 -40.17 -25.76
CA ASN A 55 6.26 -40.43 -27.05
C ASN A 55 5.17 -40.41 -28.14
N ALA A 56 5.26 -39.46 -29.07
CA ALA A 56 4.48 -39.48 -30.30
C ALA A 56 5.37 -39.02 -31.45
N SER A 57 5.63 -39.94 -32.37
CA SER A 57 6.60 -39.82 -33.46
C SER A 57 6.30 -38.65 -34.40
N SER A 58 7.35 -38.02 -34.92
CA SER A 58 7.23 -37.15 -36.10
C SER A 58 7.09 -38.01 -37.35
N GLU A 59 5.87 -38.17 -37.88
CA GLU A 59 5.65 -38.73 -39.22
C GLU A 59 5.40 -37.62 -40.25
N LEU A 60 6.15 -37.68 -41.36
CA LEU A 60 5.93 -36.85 -42.54
C LEU A 60 4.84 -37.45 -43.43
N LEU A 61 3.78 -36.65 -43.65
CA LEU A 61 2.98 -36.55 -44.88
C LEU A 61 2.12 -37.76 -45.35
N ARG A 62 0.90 -37.44 -45.82
CA ARG A 62 0.28 -38.11 -46.98
C ARG A 62 -0.17 -37.08 -48.03
N PRO A 63 -0.04 -37.33 -49.35
CA PRO A 63 -0.10 -36.27 -50.37
C PRO A 63 -1.48 -36.04 -51.01
N GLU A 64 -2.56 -36.67 -50.54
CA GLU A 64 -3.82 -36.74 -51.31
C GLU A 64 -4.83 -35.60 -51.06
N GLN A 65 -4.68 -34.82 -49.99
CA GLN A 65 -5.56 -33.65 -49.75
C GLN A 65 -5.14 -32.39 -50.54
N ARG A 66 -4.12 -32.49 -51.41
CA ARG A 66 -3.56 -31.35 -52.17
C ARG A 66 -4.28 -31.04 -53.51
N ARG A 67 -5.58 -31.36 -53.62
CA ARG A 67 -6.42 -31.03 -54.78
C ARG A 67 -7.86 -30.61 -54.38
N LYS A 68 -8.01 -29.36 -53.93
CA LYS A 68 -9.18 -28.48 -54.14
C LYS A 68 -8.97 -27.16 -53.40
N LEU A 69 -8.33 -26.19 -54.07
CA LEU A 69 -8.44 -24.72 -53.86
C LEU A 69 -7.30 -24.00 -54.63
N SER A 70 -7.27 -24.17 -55.95
CA SER A 70 -6.54 -23.25 -56.82
C SER A 70 -7.52 -22.18 -57.31
N THR A 71 -7.22 -20.91 -56.97
CA THR A 71 -7.40 -19.68 -57.79
C THR A 71 -8.81 -19.36 -58.34
N THR A 72 -9.40 -18.18 -58.06
CA THR A 72 -9.46 -17.00 -58.97
C THR A 72 -10.67 -16.14 -58.52
N ILE A 73 -10.72 -14.79 -58.43
CA ILE A 73 -9.73 -13.68 -58.49
C ILE A 73 -10.39 -12.36 -57.95
N LEU A 74 -9.61 -11.31 -57.61
CA LEU A 74 -10.01 -9.88 -57.38
C LEU A 74 -11.03 -9.57 -56.24
N ARG A 75 -10.83 -8.63 -55.29
CA ARG A 75 -10.54 -7.19 -55.45
C ARG A 75 -10.26 -6.48 -54.10
N ASN A 76 -9.35 -5.51 -54.13
CA ASN A 76 -8.93 -4.49 -53.14
C ASN A 76 -9.68 -4.28 -51.78
N ARG A 77 -8.92 -4.45 -50.68
CA ARG A 77 -8.64 -3.45 -49.59
C ARG A 77 -9.79 -2.78 -48.79
N SER A 78 -10.23 -3.44 -47.71
CA SER A 78 -10.30 -2.88 -46.32
C SER A 78 -10.83 -3.94 -45.33
N GLN A 79 -10.13 -4.22 -44.23
CA GLN A 79 -10.45 -5.34 -43.31
C GLN A 79 -11.61 -5.03 -42.33
N PRO A 80 -12.63 -5.92 -42.24
CA PRO A 80 -13.36 -6.21 -41.01
C PRO A 80 -12.85 -7.50 -40.34
N GLN A 81 -13.38 -7.79 -39.16
CA GLN A 81 -12.91 -8.83 -38.23
C GLN A 81 -13.10 -10.28 -38.73
N ILE A 82 -12.28 -11.21 -38.24
CA ILE A 82 -12.61 -12.63 -38.20
C ILE A 82 -12.72 -13.06 -36.74
N MET A 83 -13.93 -13.44 -36.33
CA MET A 83 -14.19 -14.14 -35.07
C MET A 83 -13.78 -15.61 -35.22
N ALA A 84 -13.03 -16.15 -34.26
CA ALA A 84 -12.87 -17.59 -34.09
C ALA A 84 -13.82 -18.04 -32.97
N ILE A 85 -14.89 -18.76 -33.32
CA ILE A 85 -15.86 -19.32 -32.37
C ILE A 85 -15.50 -20.78 -32.04
N SER A 86 -15.54 -21.09 -30.74
CA SER A 86 -15.69 -22.41 -30.12
C SER A 86 -14.68 -23.52 -30.46
N HIS A 87 -13.84 -23.82 -29.47
CA HIS A 87 -13.94 -25.16 -28.87
C HIS A 87 -14.77 -25.06 -27.59
N CYS A 88 -15.83 -25.88 -27.50
CA CYS A 88 -16.73 -25.88 -26.36
C CYS A 88 -16.07 -26.59 -25.17
N GLY A 89 -15.94 -25.87 -24.06
CA GLY A 89 -15.39 -26.37 -22.81
C GLY A 89 -15.69 -25.36 -21.72
N ILE A 90 -16.94 -25.35 -21.23
CA ILE A 90 -17.37 -24.49 -20.12
C ILE A 90 -16.78 -25.05 -18.82
N SER A 91 -15.46 -24.90 -18.67
CA SER A 91 -14.87 -24.78 -17.36
C SER A 91 -15.21 -23.38 -16.87
N SER A 92 -16.17 -23.28 -15.96
CA SER A 92 -16.30 -22.09 -15.13
C SER A 92 -15.05 -22.01 -14.27
N THR A 93 -13.99 -21.38 -14.81
CA THR A 93 -12.76 -21.09 -14.10
C THR A 93 -13.08 -20.06 -13.03
N SER A 94 -13.59 -20.55 -11.89
CA SER A 94 -13.71 -19.81 -10.66
C SER A 94 -12.35 -19.15 -10.42
N THR A 95 -12.32 -17.82 -10.55
CA THR A 95 -11.12 -16.99 -10.55
C THR A 95 -10.58 -16.92 -9.12
N LYS A 96 -10.04 -18.05 -8.68
CA LYS A 96 -9.60 -18.28 -7.30
C LYS A 96 -8.41 -17.40 -7.02
N SER A 97 -8.66 -16.23 -6.45
CA SER A 97 -7.62 -15.28 -6.06
C SER A 97 -6.59 -16.00 -5.21
N MET A 98 -5.31 -15.85 -5.58
CA MET A 98 -4.20 -16.37 -4.79
C MET A 98 -4.32 -15.93 -3.32
N SER A 99 -4.15 -16.90 -2.41
CA SER A 99 -3.98 -16.64 -0.98
C SER A 99 -2.66 -15.90 -0.71
N ILE A 100 -2.58 -15.22 0.44
CA ILE A 100 -1.37 -14.54 0.93
C ILE A 100 -0.16 -15.49 0.90
N ILE A 101 -0.33 -16.72 1.41
CA ILE A 101 0.73 -17.74 1.48
C ILE A 101 1.12 -18.24 0.07
N GLN A 102 0.15 -18.38 -0.83
CA GLN A 102 0.40 -18.78 -2.21
C GLN A 102 1.18 -17.69 -2.97
N CYS A 103 0.78 -16.43 -2.81
CA CYS A 103 1.49 -15.29 -3.41
C CYS A 103 2.91 -15.16 -2.85
N LEU A 104 3.09 -15.27 -1.52
CA LEU A 104 4.41 -15.27 -0.88
C LEU A 104 5.31 -16.40 -1.42
N ARG A 105 4.80 -17.63 -1.47
CA ARG A 105 5.52 -18.80 -2.02
C ARG A 105 5.88 -18.60 -3.49
N HIS A 106 4.95 -18.10 -4.30
CA HIS A 106 5.19 -17.79 -5.72
C HIS A 106 6.30 -16.76 -5.90
N ILE A 107 6.33 -15.67 -5.11
CA ILE A 107 7.39 -14.66 -5.18
C ILE A 107 8.76 -15.29 -4.87
N VAL A 108 8.85 -16.05 -3.77
CA VAL A 108 10.11 -16.67 -3.34
C VAL A 108 10.60 -17.70 -4.35
N GLN A 109 9.72 -18.50 -4.93
CA GLN A 109 10.08 -19.55 -5.90
C GLN A 109 10.45 -18.97 -7.28
N ASN A 110 9.68 -17.99 -7.79
CA ASN A 110 9.82 -17.54 -9.18
C ASN A 110 10.70 -16.29 -9.35
N GLU A 111 10.95 -15.50 -8.29
CA GLU A 111 11.79 -14.29 -8.33
C GLU A 111 12.90 -14.26 -7.25
N GLY A 112 12.88 -15.24 -6.33
CA GLY A 112 13.83 -15.34 -5.22
C GLY A 112 13.44 -14.49 -4.00
N PRO A 113 13.97 -14.82 -2.81
CA PRO A 113 13.57 -14.19 -1.55
C PRO A 113 13.84 -12.67 -1.50
N ARG A 114 14.84 -12.18 -2.24
CA ARG A 114 15.13 -10.73 -2.34
C ARG A 114 14.00 -9.92 -2.99
N ALA A 115 13.10 -10.55 -3.76
CA ALA A 115 11.96 -9.87 -4.38
C ALA A 115 10.94 -9.35 -3.35
N LEU A 116 10.88 -9.96 -2.16
CA LEU A 116 10.04 -9.52 -1.03
C LEU A 116 10.45 -8.15 -0.44
N PHE A 117 11.60 -7.61 -0.84
CA PHE A 117 12.11 -6.30 -0.42
C PHE A 117 12.15 -5.28 -1.57
N LYS A 118 11.51 -5.58 -2.71
CA LYS A 118 11.32 -4.63 -3.81
C LYS A 118 10.61 -3.36 -3.29
N GLY A 119 11.13 -2.19 -3.68
CA GLY A 119 10.61 -0.89 -3.23
C GLY A 119 10.99 -0.45 -1.80
N LEU A 120 11.76 -1.25 -1.03
CA LEU A 120 12.17 -0.87 0.33
C LEU A 120 13.02 0.42 0.35
N GLY A 121 13.96 0.58 -0.57
CA GLY A 121 14.82 1.79 -0.65
C GLY A 121 14.02 3.09 -0.77
N PRO A 122 13.16 3.25 -1.80
CA PRO A 122 12.25 4.40 -1.91
C PRO A 122 11.31 4.57 -0.71
N ASN A 123 10.89 3.47 -0.06
CA ASN A 123 10.09 3.55 1.16
C ASN A 123 10.86 4.24 2.31
N LEU A 124 12.08 3.78 2.60
CA LEU A 124 12.90 4.34 3.68
C LEU A 124 13.27 5.81 3.42
N VAL A 125 13.63 6.15 2.18
CA VAL A 125 13.95 7.54 1.78
C VAL A 125 12.71 8.44 1.82
N GLY A 126 11.52 7.92 1.47
CA GLY A 126 10.29 8.71 1.38
C GLY A 126 9.57 9.00 2.70
N VAL A 127 9.70 8.13 3.70
CA VAL A 127 8.93 8.25 4.96
C VAL A 127 9.29 9.52 5.74
N ALA A 128 10.57 9.81 5.95
CA ALA A 128 10.97 10.96 6.76
C ALA A 128 10.59 12.32 6.11
N PRO A 129 10.88 12.58 4.81
CA PRO A 129 10.41 13.79 4.13
C PRO A 129 8.88 13.91 4.11
N SER A 130 8.16 12.82 3.86
CA SER A 130 6.68 12.84 3.88
C SER A 130 6.14 13.24 5.26
N ARG A 131 6.72 12.73 6.35
CA ARG A 131 6.33 13.12 7.71
C ARG A 131 6.70 14.57 8.03
N ALA A 132 7.88 15.03 7.62
CA ALA A 132 8.30 16.42 7.81
C ALA A 132 7.37 17.40 7.10
N ILE A 133 7.06 17.16 5.82
CA ILE A 133 6.10 17.96 5.03
C ILE A 133 4.71 17.93 5.70
N TYR A 134 4.23 16.75 6.09
CA TYR A 134 2.94 16.61 6.75
C TYR A 134 2.86 17.42 8.05
N PHE A 135 3.81 17.26 8.98
CA PHE A 135 3.77 17.98 10.25
C PHE A 135 3.98 19.49 10.10
N CYS A 136 4.82 19.92 9.16
CA CYS A 136 4.99 21.34 8.83
C CYS A 136 3.68 21.94 8.31
N THR A 137 3.09 21.37 7.26
CA THR A 137 1.82 21.86 6.69
C THR A 137 0.68 21.78 7.70
N TYR A 138 0.66 20.76 8.55
CA TYR A 138 -0.32 20.61 9.64
C TYR A 138 -0.23 21.75 10.64
N SER A 139 0.98 22.06 11.13
CA SER A 139 1.24 23.16 12.06
C SER A 139 0.80 24.49 11.47
N GLU A 140 1.24 24.80 10.25
CA GLU A 140 0.90 26.06 9.59
C GLU A 140 -0.61 26.19 9.30
N THR A 141 -1.27 25.12 8.83
CA THR A 141 -2.72 25.14 8.62
C THR A 141 -3.48 25.32 9.94
N LYS A 142 -3.05 24.65 11.01
CA LYS A 142 -3.65 24.77 12.35
C LYS A 142 -3.52 26.21 12.87
N ASN A 143 -2.31 26.76 12.79
CA ASN A 143 -2.01 28.13 13.22
C ASN A 143 -2.81 29.17 12.42
N PHE A 144 -2.95 28.97 11.10
CA PHE A 144 -3.76 29.82 10.24
C PHE A 144 -5.25 29.77 10.60
N LEU A 145 -5.82 28.58 10.76
CA LEU A 145 -7.24 28.41 11.12
C LEU A 145 -7.56 28.97 12.50
N ASN A 146 -6.71 28.74 13.50
CA ASN A 146 -6.86 29.31 14.85
C ASN A 146 -6.78 30.86 14.84
N LYS A 147 -5.96 31.46 13.97
CA LYS A 147 -5.88 32.93 13.80
C LYS A 147 -7.07 33.52 13.05
N LEU A 148 -7.67 32.75 12.13
CA LEU A 148 -8.77 33.22 11.27
C LEU A 148 -10.12 33.33 12.02
N GLY A 149 -10.27 32.67 13.17
CA GLY A 149 -11.42 32.83 14.08
C GLY A 149 -12.75 32.27 13.60
N LEU A 150 -12.84 31.74 12.38
CA LEU A 150 -14.06 31.14 11.80
C LEU A 150 -14.49 29.83 12.47
N VAL A 151 -13.60 29.20 13.23
CA VAL A 151 -13.82 27.93 13.92
C VAL A 151 -13.22 28.07 15.32
N GLN A 152 -13.83 27.44 16.33
CA GLN A 152 -13.29 27.44 17.69
C GLN A 152 -11.84 26.91 17.70
N PRO A 153 -10.89 27.59 18.37
CA PRO A 153 -9.52 27.12 18.45
C PRO A 153 -9.43 25.70 19.02
N ASP A 154 -8.54 24.89 18.45
CA ASP A 154 -8.29 23.50 18.84
C ASP A 154 -9.52 22.57 18.78
N SER A 155 -10.56 22.94 18.02
CA SER A 155 -11.70 22.07 17.81
C SER A 155 -11.37 20.86 16.90
N PRO A 156 -12.15 19.77 16.96
CA PRO A 156 -12.00 18.62 16.07
C PRO A 156 -12.00 19.01 14.58
N GLN A 157 -12.78 20.02 14.20
CA GLN A 157 -12.85 20.53 12.82
C GLN A 157 -11.50 21.14 12.39
N VAL A 158 -10.85 21.95 13.23
CA VAL A 158 -9.51 22.50 12.95
C VAL A 158 -8.50 21.37 12.75
N HIS A 159 -8.53 20.35 13.60
CA HIS A 159 -7.63 19.19 13.49
C HIS A 159 -7.87 18.39 12.20
N ILE A 160 -9.14 18.15 11.80
CA ILE A 160 -9.49 17.49 10.54
C ILE A 160 -9.01 18.31 9.33
N MET A 161 -9.30 19.62 9.29
CA MET A 161 -8.92 20.49 8.17
C MET A 161 -7.40 20.59 8.02
N SER A 162 -6.69 20.69 9.14
CA SER A 162 -5.22 20.70 9.17
C SER A 162 -4.63 19.36 8.70
N ALA A 163 -5.22 18.22 9.12
CA ALA A 163 -4.83 16.90 8.66
C ALA A 163 -5.10 16.68 7.16
N ALA A 164 -6.22 17.19 6.65
CA ALA A 164 -6.58 17.09 5.23
C ALA A 164 -5.64 17.94 4.35
N SER A 165 -5.37 19.19 4.75
CA SER A 165 -4.39 20.07 4.09
C SER A 165 -2.99 19.45 4.06
N ALA A 166 -2.51 18.97 5.21
CA ALA A 166 -1.22 18.29 5.33
C ALA A 166 -1.15 17.00 4.51
N GLY A 167 -2.23 16.21 4.51
CA GLY A 167 -2.36 15.00 3.70
C GLY A 167 -2.32 15.30 2.20
N PHE A 168 -2.95 16.40 1.76
CA PHE A 168 -2.93 16.85 0.37
C PHE A 168 -1.51 17.29 -0.04
N VAL A 169 -0.91 18.26 0.65
CA VAL A 169 0.42 18.79 0.32
C VAL A 169 1.51 17.70 0.38
N SER A 170 1.50 16.86 1.42
CA SER A 170 2.41 15.72 1.51
C SER A 170 2.20 14.74 0.36
N SER A 171 0.95 14.44 -0.03
CA SER A 171 0.67 13.56 -1.16
C SER A 171 1.20 14.13 -2.46
N THR A 172 1.00 15.43 -2.71
CA THR A 172 1.46 16.12 -3.92
C THR A 172 2.98 16.11 -4.04
N LEU A 173 3.69 16.55 -2.99
CA LEU A 173 5.14 16.68 -3.03
C LEU A 173 5.86 15.33 -3.03
N THR A 174 5.28 14.28 -2.42
CA THR A 174 5.94 12.96 -2.31
C THR A 174 5.43 11.91 -3.30
N ASN A 175 4.43 12.21 -4.15
CA ASN A 175 3.89 11.22 -5.10
C ASN A 175 4.96 10.54 -5.98
N PRO A 176 6.01 11.21 -6.50
CA PRO A 176 7.04 10.54 -7.29
C PRO A 176 7.75 9.39 -6.54
N ILE A 177 8.00 9.55 -5.23
CA ILE A 177 8.65 8.52 -4.41
C ILE A 177 7.71 7.32 -4.23
N TRP A 178 6.46 7.57 -3.89
CA TRP A 178 5.43 6.53 -3.74
C TRP A 178 5.10 5.84 -5.06
N PHE A 179 5.16 6.56 -6.18
CA PHE A 179 5.00 6.02 -7.52
C PHE A 179 6.10 5.01 -7.84
N VAL A 180 7.38 5.40 -7.67
CA VAL A 180 8.53 4.51 -7.89
C VAL A 180 8.53 3.32 -6.93
N LYS A 181 8.14 3.50 -5.66
CA LYS A 181 7.91 2.38 -4.72
C LYS A 181 6.91 1.37 -5.30
N THR A 182 5.71 1.82 -5.69
CA THR A 182 4.67 0.93 -6.22
C THR A 182 5.11 0.25 -7.52
N ARG A 183 5.75 0.97 -8.45
CA ARG A 183 6.31 0.42 -9.70
C ARG A 183 7.27 -0.75 -9.44
N LEU A 184 8.22 -0.57 -8.52
CA LEU A 184 9.20 -1.61 -8.19
C LEU A 184 8.55 -2.83 -7.50
N GLN A 185 7.51 -2.62 -6.68
CA GLN A 185 6.77 -3.72 -6.05
C GLN A 185 5.95 -4.53 -7.05
N LEU A 186 5.46 -3.88 -8.10
CA LEU A 186 4.72 -4.48 -9.22
C LEU A 186 5.60 -5.06 -10.33
N ASP A 187 6.92 -4.88 -10.29
CA ASP A 187 7.84 -5.52 -11.24
C ASP A 187 7.90 -7.03 -10.95
N TYR A 188 7.37 -7.85 -11.86
CA TYR A 188 7.41 -9.33 -11.79
C TYR A 188 8.64 -9.94 -12.50
N ASN A 189 9.53 -9.13 -13.07
CA ASN A 189 10.61 -9.66 -13.91
C ASN A 189 11.71 -10.33 -13.05
N SER A 190 11.83 -11.65 -13.18
CA SER A 190 12.87 -12.45 -12.53
C SER A 190 14.24 -12.30 -13.19
N LYS A 191 14.28 -12.03 -14.51
CA LYS A 191 15.51 -12.08 -15.33
C LYS A 191 16.29 -10.77 -15.31
N VAL A 192 15.61 -9.63 -15.26
CA VAL A 192 16.23 -8.30 -15.14
C VAL A 192 15.56 -7.54 -14.01
N LYS A 193 16.27 -7.39 -12.89
CA LYS A 193 15.80 -6.63 -11.73
C LYS A 193 15.84 -5.14 -12.05
N MET A 194 14.68 -4.50 -12.12
CA MET A 194 14.61 -3.05 -12.31
C MET A 194 15.21 -2.33 -11.10
N THR A 195 16.26 -1.56 -11.32
CA THR A 195 16.81 -0.64 -10.30
C THR A 195 15.93 0.60 -10.16
N VAL A 196 16.05 1.32 -9.03
CA VAL A 196 15.36 2.60 -8.79
C VAL A 196 15.67 3.59 -9.92
N ARG A 197 16.95 3.67 -10.34
CA ARG A 197 17.41 4.54 -11.42
C ARG A 197 16.75 4.19 -12.76
N GLN A 198 16.77 2.92 -13.17
CA GLN A 198 16.13 2.48 -14.41
C GLN A 198 14.60 2.70 -14.41
N CYS A 199 13.95 2.57 -13.24
CA CYS A 199 12.53 2.90 -13.11
C CYS A 199 12.28 4.39 -13.36
N ILE A 200 13.08 5.28 -12.76
CA ILE A 200 13.01 6.73 -12.97
C ILE A 200 13.28 7.08 -14.45
N GLU A 201 14.35 6.55 -15.04
CA GLU A 201 14.72 6.80 -16.44
C GLU A 201 13.61 6.35 -17.41
N ARG A 202 13.03 5.16 -17.22
CA ARG A 202 11.92 4.65 -18.04
C ARG A 202 10.65 5.50 -17.91
N VAL A 203 10.28 5.89 -16.69
CA VAL A 203 9.08 6.69 -16.44
C VAL A 203 9.25 8.08 -17.04
N TYR A 204 10.41 8.70 -16.85
CA TYR A 204 10.73 10.01 -17.43
C TYR A 204 10.75 9.97 -18.96
N ALA A 205 11.32 8.92 -19.57
CA ALA A 205 11.30 8.72 -21.02
C ALA A 205 9.87 8.52 -21.59
N SER A 206 8.92 7.99 -20.80
CA SER A 206 7.54 7.74 -21.26
C SER A 206 6.60 8.96 -21.21
N GLY A 207 6.90 9.97 -20.38
CA GLY A 207 5.98 11.09 -20.16
C GLY A 207 6.50 12.19 -19.22
N GLY A 208 7.82 12.33 -19.12
CA GLY A 208 8.49 13.34 -18.29
C GLY A 208 8.10 13.29 -16.82
N ILE A 209 8.07 14.47 -16.19
CA ILE A 209 7.70 14.60 -14.77
C ILE A 209 6.23 14.25 -14.50
N ALA A 210 5.32 14.50 -15.46
CA ALA A 210 3.89 14.25 -15.31
C ALA A 210 3.57 12.75 -15.12
N ALA A 211 4.35 11.86 -15.72
CA ALA A 211 4.19 10.41 -15.56
C ALA A 211 4.30 9.96 -14.09
N PHE A 212 5.14 10.62 -13.28
CA PHE A 212 5.29 10.34 -11.84
C PHE A 212 4.07 10.76 -11.00
N TYR A 213 3.14 11.54 -11.55
CA TYR A 213 1.90 11.97 -10.88
C TYR A 213 0.71 11.05 -11.15
N LYS A 214 0.86 10.03 -12.02
CA LYS A 214 -0.20 9.06 -12.29
C LYS A 214 -0.59 8.30 -11.00
N GLY A 215 -1.88 8.26 -10.70
CA GLY A 215 -2.41 7.71 -9.45
C GLY A 215 -2.51 8.70 -8.27
N ILE A 216 -2.15 9.98 -8.42
CA ILE A 216 -2.26 10.96 -7.34
C ILE A 216 -3.72 11.21 -6.90
N THR A 217 -4.69 11.15 -7.80
CA THR A 217 -6.12 11.28 -7.46
C THR A 217 -6.57 10.20 -6.46
N ALA A 218 -6.12 8.96 -6.63
CA ALA A 218 -6.31 7.89 -5.66
C ALA A 218 -5.50 8.09 -4.36
N SER A 219 -4.46 8.94 -4.36
CA SER A 219 -3.80 9.38 -3.11
C SER A 219 -4.70 10.34 -2.34
N TYR A 220 -5.31 11.33 -3.01
CA TYR A 220 -6.26 12.26 -2.38
C TYR A 220 -7.51 11.57 -1.82
N PHE A 221 -8.10 10.59 -2.51
CA PHE A 221 -9.21 9.78 -1.95
C PHE A 221 -8.81 8.99 -0.68
N GLY A 222 -7.52 8.75 -0.46
CA GLY A 222 -7.02 8.17 0.80
C GLY A 222 -7.05 9.14 1.99
N ILE A 223 -7.12 10.45 1.75
CA ILE A 223 -7.34 11.44 2.82
C ILE A 223 -8.73 11.22 3.43
N CYS A 224 -9.73 10.90 2.61
CA CYS A 224 -11.08 10.58 3.09
C CYS A 224 -11.10 9.38 4.04
N GLU A 225 -10.23 8.37 3.85
CA GLU A 225 -10.08 7.25 4.81
C GLU A 225 -9.70 7.76 6.21
N THR A 226 -8.79 8.74 6.30
CA THR A 226 -8.37 9.31 7.58
C THR A 226 -9.48 10.12 8.25
N MET A 227 -10.29 10.83 7.46
CA MET A 227 -11.46 11.57 7.96
C MET A 227 -12.55 10.62 8.47
N ILE A 228 -12.87 9.56 7.71
CA ILE A 228 -13.83 8.53 8.11
C ILE A 228 -13.36 7.83 9.40
N HIS A 229 -12.07 7.48 9.49
CA HIS A 229 -11.49 6.90 10.70
C HIS A 229 -11.67 7.83 11.91
N PHE A 230 -11.34 9.12 11.76
CA PHE A 230 -11.46 10.09 12.85
C PHE A 230 -12.91 10.25 13.33
N VAL A 231 -13.88 10.39 12.41
CA VAL A 231 -15.31 10.52 12.77
C VAL A 231 -15.81 9.28 13.53
N ILE A 232 -15.47 8.07 13.05
CA ILE A 232 -15.87 6.83 13.74
C ILE A 232 -15.14 6.70 15.09
N TYR A 233 -13.87 7.08 15.16
CA TYR A 233 -13.08 7.03 16.39
C TYR A 233 -13.64 7.96 17.47
N GLU A 234 -13.87 9.24 17.15
CA GLU A 234 -14.43 10.20 18.09
C GLU A 234 -15.85 9.81 18.52
N PHE A 235 -16.69 9.25 17.64
CA PHE A 235 -18.00 8.71 18.02
C PHE A 235 -17.89 7.59 19.06
N ILE A 236 -17.02 6.59 18.84
CA ILE A 236 -16.82 5.48 19.78
C ILE A 236 -16.20 5.99 21.09
N LYS A 237 -15.19 6.87 21.00
CA LYS A 237 -14.48 7.47 22.13
C LYS A 237 -15.40 8.28 23.03
N SER A 238 -16.29 9.11 22.48
CA SER A 238 -17.30 9.84 23.26
C SER A 238 -18.22 8.87 24.02
N LYS A 239 -18.67 7.78 23.37
CA LYS A 239 -19.49 6.75 24.02
C LYS A 239 -18.74 5.94 25.09
N LEU A 240 -17.42 5.79 24.99
CA LEU A 240 -16.59 5.21 26.05
C LEU A 240 -16.43 6.17 27.24
N ILE A 241 -16.19 7.46 26.98
CA ILE A 241 -16.05 8.49 28.02
C ILE A 241 -17.37 8.69 28.79
N GLU A 242 -18.52 8.71 28.11
CA GLU A 242 -19.84 8.72 28.76
C GLU A 242 -19.98 7.56 29.77
N ARG A 243 -19.69 6.32 29.33
CA ARG A 243 -19.73 5.11 30.17
C ARG A 243 -18.68 5.07 31.29
N GLN A 244 -17.56 5.78 31.12
CA GLN A 244 -16.54 5.92 32.16
C GLN A 244 -17.02 6.89 33.24
N ASN A 245 -17.64 8.01 32.87
CA ASN A 245 -18.19 8.98 33.82
C ASN A 245 -19.36 8.40 34.65
N GLU A 246 -20.12 7.45 34.09
CA GLU A 246 -21.13 6.66 34.82
C GLU A 246 -20.53 5.66 35.82
N ARG A 247 -19.23 5.33 35.70
CA ARG A 247 -18.53 4.31 36.50
C ARG A 247 -17.50 4.90 37.46
N THR A 248 -18.01 5.61 38.46
CA THR A 248 -17.33 5.95 39.74
C THR A 248 -16.04 6.80 39.63
N PRO A 249 -16.00 8.02 40.20
CA PRO A 249 -14.95 9.01 39.91
C PRO A 249 -13.54 8.73 40.47
N ASP A 250 -13.37 7.74 41.36
CA ASP A 250 -12.14 7.59 42.17
C ASP A 250 -11.14 6.51 41.68
N THR A 251 -11.46 5.78 40.61
CA THR A 251 -10.55 4.73 40.11
C THR A 251 -9.47 5.30 39.20
N THR A 252 -8.20 5.10 39.56
CA THR A 252 -7.03 5.48 38.74
C THR A 252 -7.17 4.95 37.31
N LYS A 253 -6.85 5.81 36.32
CA LYS A 253 -6.92 5.50 34.87
C LYS A 253 -6.31 4.12 34.60
N SER A 254 -7.16 3.16 34.28
CA SER A 254 -6.77 1.75 34.31
C SER A 254 -6.15 1.33 32.97
N SER A 255 -5.30 0.31 32.98
CA SER A 255 -4.85 -0.38 31.75
C SER A 255 -6.03 -0.85 30.89
N ARG A 256 -7.19 -1.07 31.52
CA ARG A 256 -8.47 -1.31 30.86
C ARG A 256 -8.90 -0.16 29.95
N ASP A 257 -8.85 1.09 30.42
CA ASP A 257 -9.29 2.26 29.66
C ASP A 257 -8.41 2.44 28.41
N PHE A 258 -7.08 2.28 28.58
CA PHE A 258 -6.13 2.28 27.48
C PHE A 258 -6.44 1.18 26.44
N LEU A 259 -6.77 -0.04 26.90
CA LEU A 259 -7.19 -1.13 26.03
C LEU A 259 -8.51 -0.82 25.31
N GLU A 260 -9.50 -0.23 26.00
CA GLU A 260 -10.78 0.15 25.40
C GLU A 260 -10.59 1.24 24.31
N PHE A 261 -9.77 2.27 24.56
CA PHE A 261 -9.42 3.28 23.54
C PHE A 261 -8.58 2.70 22.38
N MET A 262 -7.66 1.77 22.66
CA MET A 262 -6.88 1.08 21.62
C MET A 262 -7.77 0.21 20.73
N MET A 263 -8.73 -0.51 21.31
CA MET A 263 -9.73 -1.29 20.58
C MET A 263 -10.67 -0.39 19.76
N ALA A 264 -11.10 0.76 20.30
CA ALA A 264 -11.84 1.77 19.54
C ALA A 264 -11.05 2.29 18.33
N GLY A 265 -9.75 2.54 18.50
CA GLY A 265 -8.83 2.89 17.43
C GLY A 265 -8.72 1.80 16.35
N ALA A 266 -8.54 0.54 16.74
CA ALA A 266 -8.44 -0.59 15.83
C ALA A 266 -9.74 -0.85 15.05
N VAL A 267 -10.90 -0.82 15.73
CA VAL A 267 -12.22 -1.02 15.11
C VAL A 267 -12.54 0.12 14.14
N SER A 268 -12.42 1.37 14.58
CA SER A 268 -12.68 2.54 13.71
C SER A 268 -11.74 2.55 12.50
N LYS A 269 -10.46 2.21 12.67
CA LYS A 269 -9.50 2.11 11.57
C LYS A 269 -9.86 0.98 10.59
N THR A 270 -10.31 -0.17 11.10
CA THR A 270 -10.74 -1.30 10.27
C THR A 270 -11.98 -0.94 9.45
N VAL A 271 -13.01 -0.37 10.07
CA VAL A 271 -14.24 0.04 9.38
C VAL A 271 -13.95 1.12 8.32
N ALA A 272 -13.16 2.15 8.67
CA ALA A 272 -12.75 3.18 7.71
C ALA A 272 -11.93 2.61 6.55
N SER A 273 -10.99 1.70 6.83
CA SER A 273 -10.21 0.99 5.81
C SER A 273 -11.13 0.22 4.86
N CYS A 274 -12.14 -0.49 5.37
CA CYS A 274 -13.11 -1.23 4.57
C CYS A 274 -13.97 -0.30 3.70
N ILE A 275 -14.49 0.81 4.23
CA ILE A 275 -15.32 1.76 3.47
C ILE A 275 -14.51 2.42 2.35
N ALA A 276 -13.30 2.89 2.65
CA ALA A 276 -12.47 3.59 1.68
C ALA A 276 -11.67 2.66 0.76
N TYR A 277 -11.62 1.34 1.02
CA TYR A 277 -10.68 0.40 0.40
C TYR A 277 -10.54 0.46 -1.14
N PRO A 278 -11.61 0.67 -1.93
CA PRO A 278 -11.50 0.77 -3.39
C PRO A 278 -10.47 1.79 -3.87
N HIS A 279 -10.20 2.84 -3.08
CA HIS A 279 -9.17 3.82 -3.43
C HIS A 279 -7.74 3.22 -3.41
N GLU A 280 -7.44 2.25 -2.53
CA GLU A 280 -6.13 1.60 -2.49
C GLU A 280 -5.91 0.75 -3.75
N VAL A 281 -6.92 -0.02 -4.15
CA VAL A 281 -6.87 -0.81 -5.39
C VAL A 281 -6.68 0.13 -6.58
N ALA A 282 -7.49 1.19 -6.70
CA ALA A 282 -7.34 2.18 -7.77
C ALA A 282 -5.95 2.84 -7.77
N ARG A 283 -5.37 3.15 -6.60
CA ARG A 283 -4.01 3.71 -6.47
C ARG A 283 -2.96 2.75 -7.01
N THR A 284 -3.07 1.46 -6.71
CA THR A 284 -2.12 0.46 -7.18
C THR A 284 -2.27 0.23 -8.69
N ARG A 285 -3.51 0.06 -9.21
CA ARG A 285 -3.78 -0.11 -10.65
C ARG A 285 -3.34 1.08 -11.51
N LEU A 286 -3.57 2.31 -11.05
CA LEU A 286 -3.09 3.52 -11.75
C LEU A 286 -1.55 3.60 -11.83
N ARG A 287 -0.85 2.90 -10.95
CA ARG A 287 0.62 2.84 -10.90
C ARG A 287 1.20 1.60 -11.60
N GLU A 288 0.39 0.82 -12.32
CA GLU A 288 0.84 -0.30 -13.17
C GLU A 288 1.46 0.17 -14.51
N GLU A 289 2.31 -0.66 -15.12
CA GLU A 289 2.83 -0.43 -16.48
C GLU A 289 1.73 -0.63 -17.53
N GLY A 290 1.71 0.27 -18.52
CA GLY A 290 0.68 0.33 -19.56
C GLY A 290 -0.42 1.38 -19.35
N ASN A 291 -1.33 1.41 -20.32
CA ASN A 291 -2.33 2.46 -20.53
C ASN A 291 -3.78 2.02 -20.23
N LYS A 292 -3.96 0.86 -19.57
CA LYS A 292 -5.28 0.32 -19.22
C LYS A 292 -6.02 1.18 -18.19
N TYR A 293 -5.28 1.69 -17.20
CA TYR A 293 -5.81 2.48 -16.09
C TYR A 293 -5.24 3.90 -16.17
N ASN A 294 -6.09 4.90 -16.33
CA ASN A 294 -5.67 6.30 -16.53
C ASN A 294 -6.31 7.28 -15.55
N THR A 295 -7.61 7.15 -15.26
CA THR A 295 -8.30 7.99 -14.26
C THR A 295 -8.93 7.15 -13.14
N PHE A 296 -9.22 7.76 -12.00
CA PHE A 296 -9.72 7.08 -10.80
C PHE A 296 -11.03 6.33 -11.05
N TRP A 297 -12.06 7.03 -11.52
CA TRP A 297 -13.38 6.45 -11.78
C TRP A 297 -13.36 5.45 -12.93
N GLN A 298 -12.59 5.71 -14.00
CA GLN A 298 -12.37 4.76 -15.08
C GLN A 298 -11.72 3.47 -14.57
N THR A 299 -10.73 3.58 -13.68
CA THR A 299 -10.05 2.43 -13.07
C THR A 299 -11.00 1.60 -12.21
N LEU A 300 -11.78 2.25 -11.33
CA LEU A 300 -12.79 1.56 -10.51
C LEU A 300 -13.85 0.86 -11.37
N HIS A 301 -14.34 1.53 -12.42
CA HIS A 301 -15.31 0.95 -13.35
C HIS A 301 -14.73 -0.24 -14.13
N THR A 302 -13.49 -0.14 -14.62
CA THR A 302 -12.81 -1.26 -15.31
C THR A 302 -12.62 -2.45 -14.36
N VAL A 303 -12.14 -2.23 -13.12
CA VAL A 303 -11.99 -3.32 -12.14
C VAL A 303 -13.34 -3.96 -11.80
N TRP A 304 -14.39 -3.16 -11.59
CA TRP A 304 -15.74 -3.70 -11.35
C TRP A 304 -16.27 -4.51 -12.55
N LYS A 305 -16.04 -4.04 -13.77
CA LYS A 305 -16.52 -4.70 -15.00
C LYS A 305 -15.78 -6.00 -15.32
N GLU A 306 -14.48 -6.06 -15.02
CA GLU A 306 -13.63 -7.22 -15.35
C GLU A 306 -13.50 -8.24 -14.21
N GLU A 307 -13.48 -7.77 -12.96
CA GLU A 307 -13.16 -8.59 -11.76
C GLU A 307 -14.30 -8.60 -10.72
N GLY A 308 -15.37 -7.83 -10.95
CA GLY A 308 -16.51 -7.72 -10.05
C GLY A 308 -16.18 -7.08 -8.70
N ARG A 309 -17.09 -7.30 -7.74
CA ARG A 309 -16.93 -6.87 -6.33
C ARG A 309 -15.63 -7.38 -5.68
N PRO A 310 -15.17 -8.63 -5.88
CA PRO A 310 -13.92 -9.12 -5.27
C PRO A 310 -12.67 -8.35 -5.71
N GLY A 311 -12.61 -7.85 -6.95
CA GLY A 311 -11.49 -7.05 -7.46
C GLY A 311 -11.27 -5.76 -6.66
N LEU A 312 -12.35 -5.05 -6.32
CA LEU A 312 -12.28 -3.81 -5.53
C LEU A 312 -11.80 -3.98 -4.08
N TYR A 313 -11.85 -5.21 -3.54
CA TYR A 313 -11.46 -5.52 -2.16
C TYR A 313 -10.20 -6.39 -2.07
N ARG A 314 -9.50 -6.56 -3.19
CA ARG A 314 -8.38 -7.50 -3.29
C ARG A 314 -7.17 -7.01 -2.51
N GLY A 315 -6.61 -7.89 -1.67
CA GLY A 315 -5.51 -7.56 -0.75
C GLY A 315 -5.94 -6.95 0.59
N LEU A 316 -7.24 -6.73 0.86
CA LEU A 316 -7.71 -6.16 2.12
C LEU A 316 -7.29 -7.01 3.32
N ALA A 317 -7.45 -8.33 3.22
CA ALA A 317 -6.98 -9.27 4.24
C ALA A 317 -5.47 -9.12 4.53
N THR A 318 -4.64 -8.93 3.49
CA THR A 318 -3.20 -8.71 3.65
C THR A 318 -2.90 -7.38 4.34
N GLN A 319 -3.64 -6.31 3.99
CA GLN A 319 -3.51 -5.01 4.64
C GLN A 319 -3.87 -5.10 6.13
N LEU A 320 -4.96 -5.77 6.50
CA LEU A 320 -5.39 -5.94 7.90
C LEU A 320 -4.40 -6.81 8.68
N VAL A 321 -4.03 -7.99 8.15
CA VAL A 321 -3.05 -8.90 8.78
C VAL A 321 -1.70 -8.21 9.01
N ARG A 322 -1.27 -7.30 8.12
CA ARG A 322 -0.02 -6.55 8.27
C ARG A 322 -0.05 -5.50 9.39
N GLN A 323 -1.22 -4.96 9.76
CA GLN A 323 -1.29 -3.91 10.77
C GLN A 323 -0.81 -4.39 12.16
N ILE A 324 -1.18 -5.61 12.55
CA ILE A 324 -0.82 -6.20 13.84
C ILE A 324 0.70 -6.28 14.06
N PRO A 325 1.50 -6.98 13.21
CA PRO A 325 2.95 -7.04 13.38
C PRO A 325 3.61 -5.67 13.17
N ASN A 326 3.08 -4.82 12.29
CA ASN A 326 3.61 -3.46 12.11
C ASN A 326 3.56 -2.65 13.42
N THR A 327 2.42 -2.66 14.11
CA THR A 327 2.25 -1.95 15.38
C THR A 327 3.09 -2.61 16.49
N ALA A 328 3.06 -3.94 16.60
CA ALA A 328 3.82 -4.65 17.64
C ALA A 328 5.34 -4.40 17.53
N ILE A 329 5.89 -4.47 16.31
CA ILE A 329 7.33 -4.24 16.07
C ILE A 329 7.68 -2.76 16.29
N LEU A 330 6.82 -1.83 15.88
CA LEU A 330 7.02 -0.40 16.11
C LEU A 330 7.12 -0.09 17.61
N MET A 331 6.16 -0.56 18.42
CA MET A 331 6.14 -0.30 19.87
C MET A 331 7.32 -0.99 20.57
N ALA A 332 7.53 -2.28 20.32
CA ALA A 332 8.64 -3.02 20.94
C ALA A 332 10.03 -2.44 20.59
N THR A 333 10.24 -2.02 19.34
CA THR A 333 11.51 -1.38 18.94
C THR A 333 11.66 0.01 19.55
N TYR A 334 10.56 0.79 19.61
CA TYR A 334 10.57 2.12 20.20
C TYR A 334 10.91 2.05 21.70
N GLU A 335 10.22 1.20 22.46
CA GLU A 335 10.46 0.99 23.90
C GLU A 335 11.88 0.49 24.16
N ALA A 336 12.38 -0.48 23.38
CA ALA A 336 13.75 -0.98 23.51
C ALA A 336 14.80 0.11 23.27
N VAL A 337 14.63 0.95 22.24
CA VAL A 337 15.58 2.04 21.93
C VAL A 337 15.50 3.15 22.99
N VAL A 338 14.30 3.53 23.45
CA VAL A 338 14.15 4.48 24.58
C VAL A 338 14.86 3.94 25.82
N TYR A 339 14.61 2.68 26.21
CA TYR A 339 15.26 2.06 27.38
C TYR A 339 16.78 2.09 27.28
N VAL A 340 17.35 1.65 26.14
CA VAL A 340 18.81 1.61 25.93
C VAL A 340 19.42 3.01 25.94
N LEU A 341 18.81 3.98 25.25
CA LEU A 341 19.35 5.34 25.18
C LEU A 341 19.21 6.08 26.52
N THR A 342 18.06 6.03 27.19
CA THR A 342 17.88 6.65 28.51
C THR A 342 18.86 6.07 29.53
N ARG A 343 19.08 4.75 29.54
CA ARG A 343 20.09 4.12 30.40
C ARG A 343 21.51 4.59 30.05
N ARG A 344 21.86 4.71 28.77
CA ARG A 344 23.17 5.22 28.30
C ARG A 344 23.39 6.69 28.68
N PHE A 345 22.40 7.56 28.52
CA PHE A 345 22.50 8.98 28.82
C PHE A 345 22.51 9.27 30.33
N ASN A 346 21.77 8.51 31.13
CA ASN A 346 21.75 8.66 32.59
C ASN A 346 23.00 8.07 33.26
N SER A 347 23.55 6.97 32.74
CA SER A 347 24.83 6.42 33.24
C SER A 347 25.98 7.41 33.11
N LYS A 348 26.05 8.14 31.99
CA LYS A 348 27.08 9.17 31.74
C LYS A 348 26.95 10.44 32.56
N SER A 349 25.77 10.71 33.16
CA SER A 349 25.64 11.80 34.12
C SER A 349 26.15 11.43 35.50
N ASN A 350 26.07 10.17 35.92
CA ASN A 350 26.59 9.75 37.23
C ASN A 350 28.13 9.74 37.26
N GLU A 351 28.79 9.26 36.20
CA GLU A 351 30.27 9.29 36.08
C GLU A 351 30.88 10.72 36.14
N PHE A 352 30.07 11.78 36.04
CA PHE A 352 30.53 13.18 36.08
C PHE A 352 30.35 13.88 37.43
N TYR A 353 29.78 13.19 38.43
CA TYR A 353 29.62 13.70 39.80
C TYR A 353 30.43 12.92 40.86
N ASP A 354 31.20 11.91 40.45
CA ASP A 354 32.11 11.14 41.32
C ASP A 354 33.55 11.70 41.30
N PHE A 355 33.72 13.00 41.61
CA PHE A 355 35.02 13.67 41.81
C PHE A 355 34.97 14.65 42.99
#